data_AF-A0A7W1LHA6-F1
#
_entry.id   AF-A0A7W1LHA6-F1
#
_cell.length_a   1.000
_cell.length_b   1.000
_cell.length_c   1.000
_cell.angle_alpha   90.00
_cell.angle_beta   90.00
_cell.angle_gamma   90.00
#
_symmetry.space_group_name_H-M   'P 1'
#
loop_
_entity.id
_entity.type
_entity.pdbx_description
1 polymer ?
#
loop_
_entity_poly.entity_id
_entity_poly.type
_entity_poly.pdbx_seq_one_letter_code
_entity_poly.pdbx_strand_id
1 'polypeptide(L)'
;SHDDGCSVTGGHVYRGTNKALRGRYIYGDFCSGIVWSFAVSGGAARDLRREDFKLPELTSFAEDAAGELFAVSGGGTISRLTP
;
A
#
# COMPACT_ATOMS: atom_id res chain seq x y z
N SER A 1 -20.17 -0.03 8.94
CA SER A 1 -20.03 1.43 9.01
C SER A 1 -18.92 1.85 8.06
N HIS A 2 -18.75 3.15 7.82
CA HIS A 2 -17.65 3.71 7.01
C HIS A 2 -16.41 4.04 7.87
N ASP A 3 -16.35 3.51 9.10
CA ASP A 3 -15.36 3.92 10.10
C ASP A 3 -13.93 3.50 9.74
N ASP A 4 -13.79 2.46 8.90
CA ASP A 4 -12.49 1.94 8.46
C ASP A 4 -11.99 2.55 7.14
N GLY A 5 -12.81 3.31 6.42
CA GLY A 5 -12.41 3.93 5.16
C GLY A 5 -13.55 4.43 4.27
N CYS A 6 -13.19 5.24 3.28
CA CYS A 6 -14.13 5.91 2.36
C CYS A 6 -13.76 5.73 0.88
N SER A 7 -12.48 5.54 0.55
CA SER A 7 -11.97 5.55 -0.81
C SER A 7 -10.66 4.79 -0.88
N VAL A 8 -10.72 3.58 -1.44
CA VAL A 8 -9.56 2.70 -1.62
C VAL A 8 -8.67 3.24 -2.75
N THR A 9 -7.40 3.44 -2.44
CA THR A 9 -6.32 3.76 -3.37
C THR A 9 -5.35 2.59 -3.36
N GLY A 10 -5.02 2.01 -4.51
CA GLY A 10 -4.16 0.83 -4.54
C GLY A 10 -3.97 0.29 -5.94
N GLY A 11 -3.42 -0.93 -6.02
CA GLY A 11 -3.17 -1.59 -7.30
C GLY A 11 -1.79 -2.21 -7.48
N HIS A 12 -0.95 -2.26 -6.44
CA HIS A 12 0.48 -2.52 -6.64
C HIS A 12 0.96 -3.77 -5.91
N VAL A 13 1.71 -4.60 -6.64
CA VAL A 13 2.49 -5.69 -6.04
C VAL A 13 3.90 -5.19 -5.81
N TYR A 14 4.40 -5.21 -4.58
CA TYR A 14 5.74 -4.73 -4.27
C TYR A 14 6.81 -5.69 -4.80
N ARG A 15 7.73 -5.18 -5.64
CA ARG A 15 8.78 -5.97 -6.32
C ARG A 15 10.20 -5.62 -5.87
N GLY A 16 10.34 -4.64 -4.98
CA GLY A 16 11.60 -4.13 -4.49
C GLY A 16 12.34 -5.10 -3.56
N THR A 17 13.33 -4.54 -2.88
CA THR A 17 14.31 -5.28 -2.08
C THR A 17 13.78 -5.68 -0.70
N ASN A 18 12.72 -5.05 -0.22
CA ASN A 18 12.16 -5.39 1.08
C ASN A 18 11.49 -6.78 1.09
N LYS A 19 12.10 -7.73 1.82
CA LYS A 19 11.63 -9.12 1.90
C LYS A 19 10.25 -9.26 2.55
N ALA A 20 9.87 -8.38 3.48
CA ALA A 20 8.58 -8.46 4.16
C ALA A 20 7.41 -8.02 3.26
N LEU A 21 7.69 -7.18 2.26
CA LEU A 21 6.68 -6.67 1.32
C LEU A 21 6.73 -7.37 -0.04
N ARG A 22 7.86 -7.99 -0.41
CA ARG A 22 8.06 -8.61 -1.72
C ARG A 22 6.96 -9.63 -2.06
N GLY A 23 6.29 -9.39 -3.19
CA GLY A 23 5.21 -10.23 -3.69
C GLY A 23 3.84 -9.97 -3.05
N ARG A 24 3.73 -9.04 -2.10
CA ARG A 24 2.46 -8.65 -1.50
C ARG A 24 1.79 -7.57 -2.33
N TYR A 25 0.47 -7.67 -2.46
CA TYR A 25 -0.38 -6.61 -3.00
C TYR A 25 -0.61 -5.58 -1.91
N ILE A 26 -0.38 -4.31 -2.22
CA ILE A 26 -0.47 -3.16 -1.31
C ILE A 26 -1.59 -2.24 -1.79
N TYR A 27 -2.41 -1.81 -0.84
CA TYR A 27 -3.48 -0.83 -1.03
C TYR A 27 -3.70 -0.07 0.27
N GLY A 28 -4.30 1.10 0.18
CA GLY A 28 -4.68 1.90 1.34
C GLY A 28 -5.96 2.67 1.09
N ASP A 29 -6.31 3.52 2.04
CA ASP A 29 -7.53 4.31 2.01
C ASP A 29 -7.22 5.80 2.20
N PHE A 30 -7.83 6.65 1.36
CA PHE A 30 -7.60 8.09 1.35
C PHE A 30 -7.98 8.76 2.68
N CYS A 31 -9.14 8.41 3.25
CA CYS A 31 -9.67 9.08 4.44
C CYS A 31 -8.92 8.68 5.73
N SER A 32 -8.71 7.39 5.94
CA SER A 32 -8.12 6.84 7.17
C SER A 32 -6.60 6.84 7.15
N GLY A 33 -6.01 6.85 5.95
CA GLY A 33 -4.59 6.65 5.68
C GLY A 33 -4.10 5.25 6.06
N ILE A 34 -5.01 4.31 6.33
CA ILE A 34 -4.64 2.94 6.67
C ILE A 34 -4.13 2.24 5.41
N VAL A 35 -3.08 1.45 5.57
CA VAL A 35 -2.50 0.62 4.51
C VAL A 35 -2.66 -0.83 4.89
N TRP A 36 -3.09 -1.63 3.92
CA TRP A 36 -3.21 -3.07 4.02
C TRP A 36 -2.35 -3.74 2.97
N SER A 37 -1.98 -4.97 3.27
CA SER A 37 -1.38 -5.85 2.28
C SER A 37 -1.82 -7.29 2.44
N PHE A 38 -1.78 -8.04 1.35
CA PHE A 38 -1.99 -9.48 1.35
C PHE A 38 -1.05 -10.15 0.34
N ALA A 39 -0.75 -11.44 0.57
CA ALA A 39 -0.12 -12.30 -0.42
C ALA A 39 -1.19 -12.95 -1.31
N VAL A 40 -0.86 -13.25 -2.56
CA VAL A 40 -1.72 -14.04 -3.46
C VAL A 40 -1.16 -15.46 -3.54
N SER A 41 -1.99 -16.45 -3.21
CA SER A 41 -1.65 -17.87 -3.35
C SER A 41 -2.86 -18.67 -3.82
N GLY A 42 -2.67 -19.44 -4.90
CA GLY A 42 -3.75 -20.25 -5.50
C GLY A 42 -4.95 -19.42 -5.98
N GLY A 43 -4.72 -18.18 -6.43
CA GLY A 43 -5.78 -17.26 -6.85
C GLY A 43 -6.56 -16.61 -5.71
N ALA A 44 -6.17 -16.82 -4.45
CA ALA A 44 -6.82 -16.23 -3.28
C ALA A 44 -5.90 -15.27 -2.53
N ALA A 45 -6.48 -14.22 -1.94
CA ALA A 45 -5.81 -13.37 -0.97
C ALA A 45 -5.56 -14.15 0.33
N ARG A 46 -4.32 -14.09 0.83
CA ARG A 46 -3.83 -14.78 2.03
C ARG A 46 -3.02 -13.81 2.87
N ASP A 47 -2.93 -14.10 4.16
CA ASP A 47 -2.10 -13.32 5.09
C ASP A 47 -2.42 -11.81 5.01
N LEU A 48 -3.71 -11.47 5.00
CA LEU A 48 -4.16 -10.07 5.02
C LEU A 48 -3.71 -9.44 6.33
N ARG A 49 -3.03 -8.29 6.25
CA ARG A 49 -2.62 -7.52 7.42
C ARG A 49 -2.71 -6.03 7.16
N ARG A 50 -2.80 -5.28 8.25
CA ARG A 50 -2.59 -3.83 8.28
C ARG A 50 -1.11 -3.55 8.51
N GLU A 51 -0.53 -2.65 7.71
CA GLU A 51 0.84 -2.21 7.94
C GLU A 51 0.90 -1.21 9.11
N ASP A 52 2.07 -1.09 9.73
CA ASP A 52 2.33 -0.33 10.95
C ASP A 52 2.62 1.17 10.71
N PHE A 53 2.31 1.65 9.51
CA PHE A 53 2.41 3.06 9.14
C PHE A 53 1.07 3.59 8.58
N LYS A 54 0.98 4.93 8.50
CA LYS A 54 -0.16 5.63 7.88
C LYS A 54 0.32 6.52 6.74
N LEU A 55 -0.49 6.57 5.69
CA LEU A 55 -0.31 7.44 4.53
C LEU A 55 -1.52 8.38 4.41
N PRO A 56 -1.48 9.56 5.05
CA PRO A 56 -2.60 10.50 4.99
C PRO A 56 -2.85 10.95 3.55
N GLU A 57 -4.12 11.09 3.18
CA GLU A 57 -4.55 11.56 1.87
C GLU A 57 -3.91 10.77 0.72
N LEU A 58 -3.79 9.44 0.86
CA LEU A 58 -3.18 8.57 -0.16
C LEU A 58 -3.97 8.64 -1.48
N THR A 59 -3.38 9.26 -2.49
CA THR A 59 -4.01 9.47 -3.81
C THR A 59 -3.48 8.53 -4.88
N SER A 60 -2.24 8.06 -4.77
CA SER A 60 -1.66 7.11 -5.72
C SER A 60 -0.45 6.38 -5.13
N PHE A 61 0.02 5.37 -5.86
CA PHE A 61 1.36 4.80 -5.68
C PHE A 61 2.17 4.96 -6.97
N ALA A 62 3.49 4.96 -6.83
CA ALA A 62 4.44 4.92 -7.93
C ALA A 62 5.50 3.84 -7.68
N GLU A 63 6.04 3.25 -8.75
CA GLU A 63 7.09 2.24 -8.70
C GLU A 63 8.33 2.82 -9.42
N ASP A 64 9.51 2.73 -8.81
CA ASP A 64 10.76 3.07 -9.50
C ASP A 64 11.31 1.89 -10.31
N ALA A 65 12.43 2.12 -11.01
CA ALA A 65 13.07 1.09 -11.84
C ALA A 65 13.63 -0.11 -11.04
N ALA A 66 13.79 0.03 -9.71
CA ALA A 66 14.22 -1.04 -8.82
C ALA A 66 13.04 -1.82 -8.21
N GLY A 67 11.80 -1.44 -8.53
CA GLY A 67 10.59 -2.05 -7.99
C GLY A 67 10.23 -1.55 -6.58
N GLU A 68 10.89 -0.49 -6.10
CA GLU A 68 10.54 0.15 -4.84
C GLU A 68 9.27 0.97 -5.02
N LEU A 69 8.38 0.89 -4.03
CA LEU A 69 7.09 1.54 -4.07
C LEU A 69 7.12 2.86 -3.31
N PHE A 70 6.44 3.86 -3.86
CA PHE A 70 6.29 5.19 -3.31
C PHE A 70 4.81 5.51 -3.18
N ALA A 71 4.43 6.18 -2.10
CA ALA A 71 3.10 6.73 -1.88
C ALA A 71 3.06 8.19 -2.32
N VAL A 72 1.97 8.58 -2.98
CA VAL A 72 1.67 9.96 -3.33
C VAL A 72 0.50 10.43 -2.46
N SER A 73 0.68 11.58 -1.82
CA SER A 73 -0.34 12.21 -0.98
C SER A 73 -0.99 13.40 -1.67
N GLY A 74 -2.24 13.69 -1.31
CA GLY A 74 -2.98 14.88 -1.76
C GLY A 74 -2.27 16.19 -1.43
N GLY A 75 -1.57 16.25 -0.29
CA GLY A 75 -0.73 17.39 0.10
C GLY A 75 0.60 17.56 -0.67
N GLY A 76 0.87 16.74 -1.70
CA GLY A 76 2.03 16.88 -2.57
C GLY A 76 3.32 16.19 -2.09
N THR A 77 3.25 15.40 -1.01
CA THR A 77 4.39 14.60 -0.54
C THR A 77 4.47 13.27 -1.28
N ILE A 78 5.68 12.87 -1.65
CA ILE A 78 6.01 11.53 -2.16
C ILE A 78 6.90 10.82 -1.13
N SER A 79 6.43 9.70 -0.59
CA SER A 79 7.13 8.94 0.45
C SER A 79 7.48 7.55 -0.04
N ARG A 80 8.75 7.14 0.06
CA ARG A 80 9.14 5.75 -0.19
C ARG A 80 8.54 4.83 0.89
N LEU A 81 7.98 3.70 0.49
CA LEU A 81 7.54 2.68 1.44
C LEU A 81 8.76 1.89 1.93
N THR A 82 9.11 2.14 3.17
CA THR A 82 10.00 1.32 3.98
C THR A 82 9.20 0.86 5.19
N PRO A 83 9.17 -0.44 5.54
CA PRO A 83 8.70 -0.83 6.86
C PRO A 83 9.62 -0.27 7.95
#